data_AF-A0A7J2V1C9-F1
#
_entry.id   AF-A0A7J2V1C9-F1
#
_cell.length_a   1.000
_cell.length_b   1.000
_cell.length_c   1.000
_cell.angle_alpha   90.00
_cell.angle_beta   90.00
_cell.angle_gamma   90.00
#
_symmetry.space_group_name_H-M   'P 1'
#
loop_
_entity.id
_entity.type
_entity.pdbx_description
1 polymer ?
#
loop_
_entity_poly.entity_id
_entity_poly.type
_entity_poly.pdbx_seq_one_letter_code
_entity_poly.pdbx_strand_id
1 'polypeptide(L)'
;MVVRKEVLLKTTMFLLITGLLLSLAGPLVAHVSAQAAQKDPRIGPYVDKITMPVQRDYSVRLLAFEANEFDILGVLPRDLERVRTNRPDAHIIFTASITALGSLHFNVELWPVKYPEVRKAIAMLTNRDEIISKSPLQGIAIKNSFIVPPTYGKWVNPDTDFEKLYPYNPDRARQLLASIFQPCSDNPRFFCDPREGMKPVEIEILSLPEATSPTYWWEAMYWKSQLESVGIRVKVTPV
;
A
#
# COMPACT_ATOMS: atom_id res chain seq x y z
N MET A 1 71.90 -68.84 -22.88
CA MET A 1 70.46 -68.74 -22.51
C MET A 1 70.17 -67.73 -21.38
N VAL A 2 71.17 -67.30 -20.59
CA VAL A 2 71.01 -66.38 -19.45
C VAL A 2 70.90 -64.90 -19.87
N VAL A 3 71.71 -64.45 -20.83
CA VAL A 3 71.73 -63.04 -21.33
C VAL A 3 70.37 -62.59 -21.89
N ARG A 4 69.62 -63.50 -22.53
CA ARG A 4 68.33 -63.18 -23.16
C ARG A 4 67.22 -62.90 -22.13
N LYS A 5 67.32 -63.47 -20.92
CA LYS A 5 66.36 -63.24 -19.83
C LYS A 5 66.61 -61.90 -19.11
N GLU A 6 67.87 -61.51 -18.94
CA GLU A 6 68.19 -60.19 -18.35
C GLU A 6 67.79 -59.03 -19.25
N VAL A 7 68.02 -59.15 -20.57
CA VAL A 7 67.59 -58.14 -21.52
C VAL A 7 66.07 -58.05 -21.52
N LEU A 8 65.36 -59.18 -21.55
CA LEU A 8 63.90 -59.19 -21.50
C LEU A 8 63.40 -58.52 -20.21
N LEU A 9 63.95 -58.86 -19.04
CA LEU A 9 63.56 -58.28 -17.76
C LEU A 9 63.80 -56.76 -17.69
N LYS A 10 64.94 -56.28 -18.21
CA LYS A 10 65.26 -54.85 -18.27
C LYS A 10 64.32 -54.10 -19.22
N THR A 11 63.96 -54.68 -20.36
CA THR A 11 63.02 -54.08 -21.31
C THR A 11 61.59 -54.04 -20.74
N THR A 12 61.15 -55.11 -20.05
CA THR A 12 59.83 -55.13 -19.39
C THR A 12 59.76 -54.13 -18.25
N MET A 13 60.83 -54.00 -17.46
CA MET A 13 60.92 -53.03 -16.37
C MET A 13 60.96 -51.58 -16.89
N PHE A 14 61.67 -51.33 -17.99
CA PHE A 14 61.69 -50.02 -18.64
C PHE A 14 60.29 -49.66 -19.19
N LEU A 15 59.61 -50.60 -19.86
CA LEU A 15 58.25 -50.41 -20.36
C LEU A 15 57.24 -50.15 -19.23
N LEU A 16 57.36 -50.86 -18.10
CA LEU A 16 56.53 -50.65 -16.91
C LEU A 16 56.77 -49.27 -16.30
N ILE A 17 58.01 -48.82 -16.20
CA ILE A 17 58.36 -47.50 -15.64
C ILE A 17 57.89 -46.38 -16.59
N THR A 18 58.05 -46.53 -17.91
CA THR A 18 57.52 -45.56 -18.87
C THR A 18 56.00 -45.51 -18.89
N GLY A 19 55.33 -46.67 -18.78
CA GLY A 19 53.87 -46.72 -18.67
C GLY A 19 53.35 -46.08 -17.39
N LEU A 20 54.06 -46.27 -16.27
CA LEU A 20 53.71 -45.64 -15.00
C LEU A 20 53.91 -44.11 -15.05
N LEU A 21 55.01 -43.63 -15.65
CA LEU A 21 55.28 -42.20 -15.83
C LEU A 21 54.26 -41.53 -16.77
N LEU A 22 53.80 -42.22 -17.82
CA LEU A 22 52.74 -41.73 -18.71
C LEU A 22 51.36 -41.73 -18.03
N SER A 23 51.10 -42.64 -17.08
CA SER A 23 49.86 -42.65 -16.29
C SER A 23 49.81 -41.56 -15.21
N LEU A 24 50.97 -41.10 -14.72
CA LEU A 24 51.11 -39.96 -13.80
C LEU A 24 51.07 -38.61 -14.53
N ALA A 25 51.24 -38.60 -15.84
CA ALA A 25 51.15 -37.41 -16.70
C ALA A 25 49.80 -37.32 -17.45
N GLY A 26 48.74 -37.92 -16.92
CA GLY A 26 47.39 -37.54 -17.30
C GLY A 26 47.25 -36.03 -17.07
N PRO A 27 46.75 -35.23 -18.03
CA PRO A 27 46.64 -33.81 -17.82
C PRO A 27 45.78 -33.63 -16.57
N LEU A 28 46.38 -33.04 -15.53
CA LEU A 28 45.67 -32.50 -14.40
C LEU A 28 44.88 -31.31 -14.95
N VAL A 29 43.86 -31.59 -15.76
CA VAL A 29 42.77 -30.68 -15.99
C VAL A 29 42.06 -30.69 -14.66
N ALA A 30 42.58 -29.90 -13.73
CA ALA A 30 41.74 -29.34 -12.71
C ALA A 30 40.59 -28.72 -13.50
N HIS A 31 39.42 -29.38 -13.48
CA HIS A 31 38.18 -28.68 -13.70
C HIS A 31 38.06 -27.70 -12.53
N VAL A 32 38.86 -26.63 -12.59
CA VAL A 32 38.46 -25.35 -12.07
C VAL A 32 37.29 -24.99 -12.98
N SER A 33 36.11 -25.53 -12.68
CA SER A 33 34.94 -24.77 -12.97
C SER A 33 35.22 -23.45 -12.28
N ALA A 34 35.38 -22.38 -13.07
CA ALA A 34 35.29 -21.05 -12.51
C ALA A 34 33.90 -20.99 -11.89
N GLN A 35 33.79 -21.35 -10.61
CA GLN A 35 32.63 -20.98 -9.81
C GLN A 35 32.56 -19.49 -10.00
N ALA A 36 31.50 -19.04 -10.70
CA ALA A 36 31.24 -17.64 -10.89
C ALA A 36 31.45 -16.98 -9.53
N ALA A 37 32.36 -16.00 -9.48
CA ALA A 37 32.73 -15.36 -8.24
C ALA A 37 31.45 -15.05 -7.48
N GLN A 38 31.29 -15.62 -6.28
CA GLN A 38 30.09 -15.41 -5.47
C GLN A 38 29.98 -13.90 -5.28
N LYS A 39 29.06 -13.28 -6.02
CA LYS A 39 28.87 -11.82 -6.02
C LYS A 39 28.69 -11.44 -4.56
N ASP A 40 29.54 -10.55 -4.08
CA ASP A 40 29.42 -10.04 -2.73
C ASP A 40 27.95 -9.62 -2.55
N PRO A 41 27.24 -10.13 -1.53
CA PRO A 41 25.86 -9.77 -1.24
C PRO A 41 25.61 -8.25 -1.14
N ARG A 42 26.68 -7.46 -0.96
CA ARG A 42 26.67 -5.99 -0.96
C ARG A 42 26.83 -5.36 -2.35
N ILE A 43 27.18 -6.14 -3.36
CA ILE A 43 27.47 -5.67 -4.73
C ILE A 43 26.36 -6.13 -5.67
N GLY A 44 25.32 -5.28 -5.75
CA GLY A 44 24.23 -5.39 -6.72
C GLY A 44 23.01 -6.18 -6.24
N PRO A 45 21.90 -6.13 -6.99
CA PRO A 45 20.68 -6.85 -6.65
C PRO A 45 20.91 -8.37 -6.74
N TYR A 46 20.34 -9.11 -5.80
CA TYR A 46 20.32 -10.59 -5.83
C TYR A 46 19.39 -11.15 -6.92
N VAL A 47 18.52 -10.31 -7.48
CA VAL A 47 17.56 -10.69 -8.51
C VAL A 47 18.08 -10.33 -9.90
N ASP A 48 17.96 -11.26 -10.85
CA ASP A 48 18.41 -11.05 -12.23
C ASP A 48 17.47 -10.16 -13.04
N LYS A 49 16.16 -10.18 -12.73
CA LYS A 49 15.11 -9.45 -13.47
C LYS A 49 13.88 -9.20 -12.61
N ILE A 50 13.28 -8.02 -12.77
CA ILE A 50 11.95 -7.68 -12.24
C ILE A 50 11.00 -7.49 -13.43
N THR A 51 9.86 -8.18 -13.43
CA THR A 51 8.83 -8.04 -14.47
C THR A 51 7.58 -7.39 -13.86
N MET A 52 7.11 -6.30 -14.45
CA MET A 52 5.92 -5.56 -13.98
C MET A 52 4.84 -5.56 -15.07
N PRO A 53 4.09 -6.66 -15.24
CA PRO A 53 3.05 -6.75 -16.27
C PRO A 53 1.90 -5.78 -15.95
N VAL A 54 1.34 -5.14 -16.98
CA VAL A 54 0.20 -4.24 -16.83
C VAL A 54 -1.08 -5.06 -16.74
N GLN A 55 -1.52 -5.38 -15.53
CA GLN A 55 -2.84 -5.94 -15.24
C GLN A 55 -3.60 -4.99 -14.31
N ARG A 56 -4.70 -4.43 -14.81
CA ARG A 56 -5.49 -3.43 -14.08
C ARG A 56 -6.54 -4.05 -13.17
N ASP A 57 -7.09 -5.20 -13.55
CA ASP A 57 -8.12 -5.87 -12.77
C ASP A 57 -7.50 -6.55 -11.55
N TYR A 58 -7.96 -6.16 -10.35
CA TYR A 58 -7.46 -6.72 -9.10
C TYR A 58 -7.73 -8.23 -8.98
N SER A 59 -8.90 -8.70 -9.39
CA SER A 59 -9.29 -10.11 -9.28
C SER A 59 -8.40 -10.98 -10.15
N VAL A 60 -8.04 -10.51 -11.35
CA VAL A 60 -7.08 -11.21 -12.22
C VAL A 60 -5.69 -11.25 -11.61
N ARG A 61 -5.22 -10.15 -11.00
CA ARG A 61 -3.93 -10.14 -10.29
C ARG A 61 -3.91 -11.10 -9.09
N LEU A 62 -5.01 -11.19 -8.36
CA LEU A 62 -5.15 -12.11 -7.23
C LEU A 62 -5.09 -13.57 -7.68
N LEU A 63 -5.82 -13.93 -8.75
CA LEU A 63 -5.76 -15.27 -9.33
C LEU A 63 -4.36 -15.64 -9.85
N ALA A 64 -3.68 -14.71 -10.51
CA ALA A 64 -2.31 -14.91 -10.98
C ALA A 64 -1.32 -15.14 -9.81
N PHE A 65 -1.49 -14.40 -8.70
CA PHE A 65 -0.71 -14.64 -7.49
C PHE A 65 -1.01 -16.02 -6.88
N GLU A 66 -2.28 -16.43 -6.81
CA GLU A 66 -2.66 -17.77 -6.34
C GLU A 66 -2.13 -18.89 -7.23
N ALA A 67 -2.05 -18.67 -8.54
CA ALA A 67 -1.47 -19.58 -9.53
C ALA A 67 0.08 -19.55 -9.56
N ASN A 68 0.73 -18.81 -8.66
CA ASN A 68 2.18 -18.63 -8.59
C ASN A 68 2.80 -18.00 -9.86
N GLU A 69 2.03 -17.19 -10.59
CA GLU A 69 2.51 -16.39 -11.72
C GLU A 69 3.08 -15.04 -11.26
N PHE A 70 2.59 -14.51 -10.13
CA PHE A 70 3.11 -13.29 -9.49
C PHE A 70 3.76 -13.61 -8.15
N ASP A 71 4.96 -13.06 -7.93
CA ASP A 71 5.69 -13.20 -6.67
C ASP A 71 5.24 -12.18 -5.60
N ILE A 72 4.75 -11.01 -6.03
CA ILE A 72 4.36 -9.91 -5.14
C ILE A 72 3.00 -9.35 -5.57
N LEU A 73 2.09 -9.21 -4.61
CA LEU A 73 0.76 -8.63 -4.82
C LEU A 73 0.36 -7.73 -3.65
N GLY A 74 -0.22 -6.57 -3.95
CA GLY A 74 -1.00 -5.81 -2.98
C GLY A 74 -2.36 -6.48 -2.78
N VAL A 75 -2.64 -6.95 -1.56
CA VAL A 75 -3.86 -7.69 -1.21
C VAL A 75 -4.87 -6.76 -0.56
N LEU A 76 -6.14 -6.82 -0.99
CA LEU A 76 -7.21 -6.09 -0.31
C LEU A 76 -7.57 -6.78 1.01
N PRO A 77 -7.99 -6.03 2.05
CA PRO A 77 -8.28 -6.58 3.37
C PRO A 77 -9.25 -7.77 3.35
N ARG A 78 -10.30 -7.69 2.53
CA ARG A 78 -11.32 -8.74 2.36
C ARG A 78 -10.79 -10.07 1.84
N ASP A 79 -9.64 -10.08 1.18
CA ASP A 79 -9.05 -11.27 0.56
C ASP A 79 -7.86 -11.81 1.36
N LEU A 80 -7.51 -11.21 2.51
CA LEU A 80 -6.39 -11.65 3.34
C LEU A 80 -6.51 -13.13 3.74
N GLU A 81 -7.70 -13.57 4.17
CA GLU A 81 -7.91 -14.95 4.61
C GLU A 81 -7.89 -15.94 3.45
N ARG A 82 -8.40 -15.52 2.29
CA ARG A 82 -8.30 -16.28 1.04
C ARG A 82 -6.84 -16.50 0.66
N VAL A 83 -6.01 -15.44 0.73
CA VAL A 83 -4.57 -15.55 0.45
C VAL A 83 -3.88 -16.48 1.45
N ARG A 84 -4.17 -16.38 2.76
CA ARG A 84 -3.60 -17.31 3.76
C ARG A 84 -3.95 -18.77 3.48
N THR A 85 -5.17 -19.01 2.99
CA THR A 85 -5.65 -20.35 2.69
C THR A 85 -5.05 -20.91 1.40
N ASN A 86 -5.02 -20.11 0.33
CA ASN A 86 -4.63 -20.56 -1.01
C ASN A 86 -3.11 -20.48 -1.26
N ARG A 87 -2.41 -19.61 -0.54
CA ARG A 87 -0.95 -19.43 -0.57
C ARG A 87 -0.39 -19.43 0.86
N PRO A 88 -0.40 -20.58 1.56
CA PRO A 88 0.12 -20.69 2.93
C PRO A 88 1.64 -20.42 3.00
N ASP A 89 2.33 -20.47 1.86
CA ASP A 89 3.74 -20.10 1.69
C ASP A 89 3.96 -18.58 1.55
N ALA A 90 2.90 -17.80 1.31
CA ALA A 90 3.03 -16.35 1.15
C ALA A 90 3.30 -15.64 2.49
N HIS A 91 4.23 -14.69 2.46
CA HIS A 91 4.50 -13.79 3.58
C HIS A 91 3.66 -12.51 3.45
N ILE A 92 2.68 -12.34 4.36
CA ILE A 92 1.86 -11.12 4.42
C ILE A 92 2.59 -10.08 5.26
N ILE A 93 2.92 -8.95 4.64
CA ILE A 93 3.59 -7.82 5.28
C ILE A 93 2.63 -6.65 5.40
N PHE A 94 2.40 -6.18 6.62
CA PHE A 94 1.70 -4.92 6.87
C PHE A 94 2.74 -3.80 6.98
N THR A 95 2.52 -2.72 6.25
CA THR A 95 3.40 -1.54 6.29
C THR A 95 2.61 -0.32 6.74
N ALA A 96 3.23 0.48 7.62
CA ALA A 96 2.75 1.82 7.91
C ALA A 96 3.31 2.76 6.84
N SER A 97 2.44 3.36 6.03
CA SER A 97 2.89 4.31 5.02
C SER A 97 3.37 5.62 5.65
N ILE A 98 4.26 6.32 4.94
CA ILE A 98 4.60 7.73 5.21
C ILE A 98 3.55 8.69 4.64
N THR A 99 2.49 8.18 4.02
CA THR A 99 1.33 8.94 3.56
C THR A 99 0.09 8.47 4.31
N ALA A 100 -0.78 9.42 4.66
CA ALA A 100 -2.12 9.06 5.11
C ALA A 100 -2.94 8.54 3.91
N LEU A 101 -3.70 7.47 4.12
CA LEU A 101 -4.80 7.11 3.24
C LEU A 101 -6.03 7.95 3.62
N GLY A 102 -6.85 8.31 2.64
CA GLY A 102 -8.19 8.88 2.90
C GLY A 102 -8.20 10.29 3.51
N SER A 103 -7.55 11.27 2.87
CA SER A 103 -7.64 12.68 3.27
C SER A 103 -8.65 13.46 2.45
N LEU A 104 -9.54 14.22 3.11
CA LEU A 104 -10.42 15.17 2.45
C LEU A 104 -9.69 16.52 2.28
N HIS A 105 -9.47 16.91 1.03
CA HIS A 105 -8.80 18.16 0.70
C HIS A 105 -9.82 19.21 0.27
N PHE A 106 -9.70 20.42 0.81
CA PHE A 106 -10.61 21.52 0.50
C PHE A 106 -9.94 22.50 -0.46
N ASN A 107 -10.66 22.87 -1.52
CA ASN A 107 -10.36 24.13 -2.21
C ASN A 107 -10.96 25.28 -1.39
N VAL A 108 -10.13 25.94 -0.59
CA VAL A 108 -10.54 26.98 0.36
C VAL A 108 -10.99 28.29 -0.30
N GLU A 109 -10.90 28.41 -1.62
CA GLU A 109 -11.45 29.54 -2.38
C GLU A 109 -12.95 29.33 -2.69
N LEU A 110 -13.42 28.08 -2.66
CA LEU A 110 -14.80 27.74 -2.99
C LEU A 110 -15.72 27.85 -1.78
N TRP A 111 -16.88 28.47 -1.97
CA TRP A 111 -17.98 28.38 -1.03
C TRP A 111 -18.55 26.94 -1.04
N PRO A 112 -18.97 26.39 0.12
CA PRO A 112 -18.97 26.97 1.47
C PRO A 112 -17.69 26.70 2.26
N VAL A 113 -16.80 25.84 1.76
CA VAL A 113 -15.60 25.38 2.49
C VAL A 113 -14.54 26.48 2.69
N LYS A 114 -14.68 27.65 2.05
CA LYS A 114 -13.94 28.88 2.36
C LYS A 114 -14.07 29.29 3.83
N TYR A 115 -15.23 29.06 4.45
CA TYR A 115 -15.45 29.38 5.85
C TYR A 115 -14.75 28.37 6.78
N PRO A 116 -13.87 28.82 7.69
CA PRO A 116 -13.20 27.93 8.64
C PRO A 116 -14.18 27.11 9.50
N GLU A 117 -15.33 27.68 9.84
CA GLU A 117 -16.40 27.03 10.61
C GLU A 117 -16.90 25.76 9.92
N VAL A 118 -17.04 25.80 8.59
CA VAL A 118 -17.46 24.64 7.79
C VAL A 118 -16.40 23.55 7.84
N ARG A 119 -15.12 23.89 7.66
CA ARG A 119 -14.02 22.91 7.72
C ARG A 119 -13.86 22.29 9.10
N LYS A 120 -14.02 23.08 10.16
CA LYS A 120 -14.02 22.61 11.55
C LYS A 120 -15.21 21.69 11.85
N ALA A 121 -16.40 22.02 11.35
CA ALA A 121 -17.57 21.16 11.47
C ALA A 121 -17.35 19.82 10.76
N ILE A 122 -16.78 19.82 9.54
CA ILE A 122 -16.43 18.59 8.82
C ILE A 122 -15.40 17.75 9.60
N ALA A 123 -14.40 18.38 10.22
CA ALA A 123 -13.44 17.67 11.07
C ALA A 123 -14.13 16.98 12.26
N MET A 124 -15.08 17.65 12.92
CA MET A 124 -15.89 17.09 14.01
C MET A 124 -16.87 15.99 13.55
N LEU A 125 -17.08 15.85 12.24
CA LEU A 125 -17.90 14.77 11.65
C LEU A 125 -17.08 13.56 11.22
N THR A 126 -15.76 13.57 11.45
CA THR A 126 -14.87 12.50 11.01
C THR A 126 -14.57 11.53 12.16
N ASN A 127 -15.37 10.46 12.27
CA ASN A 127 -15.12 9.35 13.18
C ASN A 127 -14.13 8.35 12.54
N ARG A 128 -12.85 8.49 12.88
CA ARG A 128 -11.77 7.65 12.32
C ARG A 128 -11.92 6.18 12.69
N ASP A 129 -12.35 5.87 13.91
CA ASP A 129 -12.53 4.49 14.35
C ASP A 129 -13.66 3.79 13.57
N GLU A 130 -14.75 4.52 13.28
CA GLU A 130 -15.82 4.04 12.41
C GLU A 130 -15.35 3.83 10.97
N ILE A 131 -14.63 4.80 10.40
CA ILE A 131 -14.09 4.68 9.03
C ILE A 131 -13.19 3.44 8.94
N ILE A 132 -12.26 3.27 9.88
CA ILE A 132 -11.31 2.15 9.86
C ILE A 132 -12.03 0.80 9.99
N SER A 133 -13.03 0.71 10.87
CA SER A 133 -13.74 -0.55 11.14
C SER A 133 -14.77 -0.92 10.08
N LYS A 134 -15.50 0.05 9.51
CA LYS A 134 -16.64 -0.20 8.61
C LYS A 134 -16.33 -0.04 7.12
N SER A 135 -15.25 0.63 6.75
CA SER A 135 -14.83 0.75 5.35
C SER A 135 -14.26 -0.57 4.83
N PRO A 136 -13.97 -0.67 3.52
CA PRO A 136 -13.23 -1.79 2.95
C PRO A 136 -11.84 -2.02 3.57
N LEU A 137 -11.36 -1.16 4.48
CA LEU A 137 -10.17 -1.35 5.29
C LEU A 137 -10.32 -2.47 6.33
N GLN A 138 -11.53 -2.84 6.74
CA GLN A 138 -11.80 -3.94 7.69
C GLN A 138 -10.93 -3.92 8.96
N GLY A 139 -10.67 -2.75 9.51
CA GLY A 139 -9.92 -2.59 10.76
C GLY A 139 -8.39 -2.68 10.64
N ILE A 140 -7.83 -2.93 9.46
CA ILE A 140 -6.37 -3.14 9.33
C ILE A 140 -5.56 -1.83 9.29
N ALA A 141 -6.23 -0.70 9.10
CA ALA A 141 -5.56 0.60 8.97
C ALA A 141 -5.15 1.18 10.33
N ILE A 142 -4.06 1.92 10.33
CA ILE A 142 -3.56 2.63 11.52
C ILE A 142 -4.24 3.99 11.59
N LYS A 143 -4.83 4.32 12.74
CA LYS A 143 -5.44 5.61 12.96
C LYS A 143 -4.41 6.74 12.88
N ASN A 144 -4.71 7.75 12.07
CA ASN A 144 -3.90 8.95 11.91
C ASN A 144 -4.75 10.22 12.14
N SER A 145 -4.41 10.99 13.16
CA SER A 145 -5.07 12.26 13.50
C SER A 145 -4.26 13.51 13.09
N PHE A 146 -3.18 13.34 12.32
CA PHE A 146 -2.27 14.41 11.92
C PHE A 146 -2.19 14.56 10.39
N ILE A 147 -1.87 15.75 9.88
CA ILE A 147 -1.50 15.91 8.46
C ILE A 147 -0.19 15.19 8.16
N VAL A 148 0.81 15.34 9.02
CA VAL A 148 2.08 14.63 8.94
C VAL A 148 1.97 13.37 9.79
N PRO A 149 2.02 12.16 9.20
CA PRO A 149 1.87 10.93 9.96
C PRO A 149 2.91 10.78 11.08
N PRO A 150 2.57 10.12 12.21
CA PRO A 150 3.49 9.87 13.32
C PRO A 150 4.80 9.17 12.92
N THR A 151 4.83 8.47 11.78
CA THR A 151 6.03 7.82 11.23
C THR A 151 7.17 8.80 10.92
N TYR A 152 6.91 10.11 10.83
CA TYR A 152 7.95 11.13 10.68
C TYR A 152 8.61 11.57 12.01
N GLY A 153 8.17 11.03 13.15
CA GLY A 153 8.78 11.32 14.45
C GLY A 153 8.80 12.80 14.79
N LYS A 154 10.00 13.38 14.95
CA LYS A 154 10.20 14.77 15.40
C LYS A 154 9.58 15.86 14.51
N TRP A 155 9.18 15.53 13.29
CA TRP A 155 8.54 16.47 12.36
C TRP A 155 7.02 16.57 12.57
N VAL A 156 6.46 15.76 13.46
CA VAL A 156 5.04 15.83 13.83
C VAL A 156 4.88 16.86 14.94
N ASN A 157 4.03 17.86 14.73
CA ASN A 157 3.67 18.81 15.78
C ASN A 157 2.59 18.19 16.69
N PRO A 158 2.88 17.90 17.97
CA PRO A 158 1.92 17.27 18.89
C PRO A 158 0.67 18.13 19.16
N ASP A 159 0.76 19.45 18.97
CA ASP A 159 -0.36 20.38 19.17
C ASP A 159 -1.38 20.36 18.01
N THR A 160 -1.08 19.59 16.94
CA THR A 160 -1.92 19.50 15.73
C THR A 160 -2.73 18.21 15.62
N ASP A 161 -2.95 17.56 16.76
CA ASP A 161 -3.79 16.36 16.86
C ASP A 161 -5.27 16.71 16.62
N PHE A 162 -5.79 16.35 15.44
CA PHE A 162 -7.16 16.70 15.07
C PHE A 162 -8.22 15.99 15.90
N GLU A 163 -7.94 14.84 16.52
CA GLU A 163 -8.90 14.20 17.43
C GLU A 163 -9.04 14.98 18.75
N LYS A 164 -8.01 15.73 19.16
CA LYS A 164 -8.07 16.63 20.31
C LYS A 164 -8.65 17.99 19.96
N LEU A 165 -8.25 18.56 18.82
CA LEU A 165 -8.72 19.88 18.38
C LEU A 165 -10.19 19.86 17.94
N TYR A 166 -10.61 18.78 17.28
CA TYR A 166 -11.95 18.62 16.70
C TYR A 166 -12.48 17.21 16.95
N PRO A 167 -12.77 16.85 18.23
CA PRO A 167 -13.29 15.53 18.56
C PRO A 167 -14.60 15.26 17.80
N TYR A 168 -14.85 13.99 17.49
CA TYR A 168 -16.08 13.59 16.82
C TYR A 168 -17.30 14.01 17.65
N ASN A 169 -18.07 14.97 17.13
CA ASN A 169 -19.22 15.55 17.81
C ASN A 169 -20.18 16.20 16.79
N PRO A 170 -21.13 15.41 16.24
CA PRO A 170 -22.11 15.91 15.27
C PRO A 170 -22.97 17.07 15.78
N ASP A 171 -23.32 17.08 17.07
CA ASP A 171 -24.12 18.16 17.66
C ASP A 171 -23.34 19.48 17.67
N ARG A 172 -22.06 19.44 18.06
CA ARG A 172 -21.19 20.61 18.04
C ARG A 172 -20.91 21.08 16.62
N ALA A 173 -20.75 20.15 15.67
CA ALA A 173 -20.63 20.48 14.25
C ALA A 173 -21.87 21.24 13.75
N ARG A 174 -23.08 20.75 14.08
CA ARG A 174 -24.34 21.42 13.72
C ARG A 174 -24.47 22.80 14.36
N GLN A 175 -24.11 22.96 15.64
CA GLN A 175 -24.09 24.26 16.31
C GLN A 175 -23.14 25.25 15.63
N LEU A 176 -21.96 24.79 15.22
CA LEU A 176 -20.99 25.62 14.53
C LEU A 176 -21.51 26.08 13.16
N LEU A 177 -22.15 25.19 12.39
CA LEU A 177 -22.79 25.54 11.12
C LEU A 177 -23.95 26.54 11.32
N ALA A 178 -24.77 26.36 12.34
CA ALA A 178 -25.88 27.26 12.68
C ALA A 178 -25.42 28.67 13.11
N SER A 179 -24.13 28.86 13.45
CA SER A 179 -23.59 30.18 13.77
C SER A 179 -23.38 31.06 12.52
N ILE A 180 -23.31 30.46 11.33
CA ILE A 180 -23.04 31.16 10.07
C ILE A 180 -24.10 30.92 8.99
N PHE A 181 -24.99 29.94 9.18
CA PHE A 181 -26.08 29.61 8.27
C PHE A 181 -27.42 29.61 9.00
N GLN A 182 -28.50 29.67 8.22
CA GLN A 182 -29.87 29.59 8.71
C GLN A 182 -30.60 28.41 8.08
N PRO A 183 -31.60 27.81 8.74
CA PRO A 183 -32.45 26.81 8.08
C PRO A 183 -33.07 27.36 6.80
N CYS A 184 -33.08 26.57 5.73
CA CYS A 184 -33.75 26.94 4.49
C CYS A 184 -35.27 27.01 4.69
N SER A 185 -35.95 27.93 4.00
CA SER A 185 -37.40 28.12 4.10
C SER A 185 -38.20 26.98 3.46
N ASP A 186 -37.70 26.39 2.38
CA ASP A 186 -38.30 25.25 1.67
C ASP A 186 -38.13 23.95 2.46
N ASN A 187 -36.98 23.77 3.09
CA ASN A 187 -36.66 22.59 3.89
C ASN A 187 -35.73 22.96 5.07
N PRO A 188 -36.30 23.21 6.26
CA PRO A 188 -35.56 23.61 7.45
C PRO A 188 -34.55 22.57 7.97
N ARG A 189 -34.56 21.34 7.43
CA ARG A 189 -33.52 20.34 7.72
C ARG A 189 -32.15 20.77 7.19
N PHE A 190 -32.12 21.53 6.09
CA PHE A 190 -30.89 21.97 5.44
C PHE A 190 -30.60 23.43 5.74
N PHE A 191 -29.32 23.79 5.67
CA PHE A 191 -28.83 25.14 5.85
C PHE A 191 -28.81 25.90 4.53
N CYS A 192 -29.10 27.19 4.62
CA CYS A 192 -29.01 28.21 3.60
C CYS A 192 -28.13 29.36 4.11
N ASP A 193 -27.34 29.97 3.23
CA ASP A 193 -26.42 31.04 3.62
C ASP A 193 -27.02 32.44 3.38
N PRO A 194 -27.32 33.22 4.43
CA PRO A 194 -27.87 34.57 4.28
C PRO A 194 -26.90 35.52 3.55
N ARG A 195 -25.59 35.24 3.56
CA ARG A 195 -24.58 36.05 2.86
C ARG A 195 -24.54 35.78 1.36
N GLU A 196 -25.08 34.64 0.92
CA GLU A 196 -25.15 34.23 -0.48
C GLU A 196 -26.61 34.26 -0.99
N GLY A 197 -27.44 35.16 -0.44
CA GLY A 197 -28.84 35.34 -0.87
C GLY A 197 -29.76 34.17 -0.50
N MET A 198 -29.54 33.55 0.67
CA MET A 198 -30.25 32.35 1.14
C MET A 198 -30.09 31.14 0.22
N LYS A 199 -28.96 31.05 -0.50
CA LYS A 199 -28.61 29.88 -1.31
C LYS A 199 -28.45 28.63 -0.42
N PRO A 200 -29.05 27.47 -0.77
CA PRO A 200 -28.85 26.22 -0.04
C PRO A 200 -27.39 25.78 -0.02
N VAL A 201 -26.86 25.50 1.17
CA VAL A 201 -25.47 25.11 1.41
C VAL A 201 -25.24 23.70 0.86
N GLU A 202 -24.36 23.61 -0.14
CA GLU A 202 -24.01 22.37 -0.82
C GLU A 202 -22.50 22.22 -0.95
N ILE A 203 -22.01 20.99 -0.75
CA ILE A 203 -20.61 20.61 -0.96
C ILE A 203 -20.54 19.51 -2.03
N GLU A 204 -19.64 19.67 -2.99
CA GLU A 204 -19.29 18.62 -3.93
C GLU A 204 -18.03 17.87 -3.45
N ILE A 205 -18.12 16.56 -3.34
CA ILE A 205 -16.99 15.67 -3.04
C ILE A 205 -16.61 14.95 -4.33
N LEU A 206 -15.38 15.18 -4.78
CA LEU A 206 -14.79 14.44 -5.89
C LEU A 206 -14.15 13.17 -5.33
N SER A 207 -14.49 12.00 -5.88
CA SER A 207 -13.96 10.72 -5.45
C SER A 207 -13.61 9.86 -6.65
N LEU A 208 -12.62 8.98 -6.48
CA LEU A 208 -12.42 7.89 -7.43
C LEU A 208 -13.67 6.96 -7.45
N PRO A 209 -14.01 6.36 -8.61
CA PRO A 209 -15.15 5.46 -8.72
C PRO A 209 -15.06 4.23 -7.82
N GLU A 210 -16.20 3.71 -7.38
CA GLU A 210 -16.28 2.49 -6.56
C GLU A 210 -15.56 1.29 -7.18
N ALA A 211 -15.70 1.11 -8.49
CA ALA A 211 -15.12 -0.03 -9.22
C ALA A 211 -13.59 -0.05 -9.18
N THR A 212 -12.95 1.12 -9.15
CA THR A 212 -11.47 1.24 -9.15
C THR A 212 -10.91 1.53 -7.77
N SER A 213 -11.73 2.04 -6.85
CA SER A 213 -11.31 2.58 -5.56
C SER A 213 -12.43 2.51 -4.51
N PRO A 214 -12.83 1.29 -4.10
CA PRO A 214 -13.98 1.11 -3.20
C PRO A 214 -13.80 1.77 -1.84
N THR A 215 -12.57 1.86 -1.32
CA THR A 215 -12.29 2.56 -0.05
C THR A 215 -12.60 4.06 -0.14
N TYR A 216 -12.06 4.75 -1.16
CA TYR A 216 -12.30 6.19 -1.34
C TYR A 216 -13.78 6.50 -1.61
N TRP A 217 -14.44 5.65 -2.39
CA TRP A 217 -15.88 5.79 -2.63
C TRP A 217 -16.70 5.64 -1.34
N TRP A 218 -16.39 4.62 -0.54
CA TRP A 218 -17.03 4.41 0.75
C TRP A 218 -16.82 5.62 1.68
N GLU A 219 -15.60 6.14 1.75
CA GLU A 219 -15.28 7.34 2.55
C GLU A 219 -16.06 8.58 2.08
N ALA A 220 -16.17 8.79 0.76
CA ALA A 220 -16.98 9.88 0.21
C ALA A 220 -18.46 9.76 0.60
N MET A 221 -19.01 8.53 0.58
CA MET A 221 -20.38 8.27 1.03
C MET A 221 -20.55 8.41 2.53
N TYR A 222 -19.54 8.04 3.32
CA TYR A 222 -19.49 8.30 4.75
C TYR A 222 -19.60 9.80 5.03
N TRP A 223 -18.75 10.64 4.41
CA TRP A 223 -18.81 12.09 4.61
C TRP A 223 -20.11 12.71 4.09
N LYS A 224 -20.65 12.23 2.95
CA LYS A 224 -21.99 12.61 2.47
C LYS A 224 -23.04 12.38 3.56
N SER A 225 -23.10 11.17 4.11
CA SER A 225 -24.05 10.81 5.17
C SER A 225 -23.89 11.70 6.41
N GLN A 226 -22.65 11.89 6.88
CA GLN A 226 -22.35 12.71 8.05
C GLN A 226 -22.76 14.18 7.84
N LEU A 227 -22.46 14.77 6.68
CA LEU A 227 -22.79 16.15 6.34
C LEU A 227 -24.31 16.37 6.19
N GLU A 228 -25.00 15.44 5.52
CA GLU A 228 -26.46 15.49 5.37
C GLU A 228 -27.19 15.26 6.70
N SER A 229 -26.54 14.56 7.65
CA SER A 229 -27.05 14.41 9.01
C SER A 229 -27.05 15.74 9.79
N VAL A 230 -26.20 16.70 9.42
CA VAL A 230 -26.13 18.03 10.05
C VAL A 230 -26.67 19.17 9.17
N GLY A 231 -27.37 18.85 8.08
CA GLY A 231 -28.07 19.84 7.27
C GLY A 231 -27.25 20.47 6.14
N ILE A 232 -26.16 19.84 5.71
CA ILE A 232 -25.41 20.24 4.50
C ILE A 232 -25.80 19.31 3.35
N ARG A 233 -26.16 19.86 2.19
CA ARG A 233 -26.41 19.07 0.99
C ARG A 233 -25.08 18.59 0.41
N VAL A 234 -25.01 17.36 -0.07
CA VAL A 234 -23.77 16.82 -0.64
C VAL A 234 -24.00 16.13 -1.97
N LYS A 235 -23.21 16.52 -2.96
CA LYS A 235 -23.07 15.82 -4.24
C LYS A 235 -21.76 15.06 -4.24
N VAL A 236 -21.78 13.78 -4.59
CA VAL A 236 -20.55 13.00 -4.81
C VAL A 236 -20.40 12.79 -6.31
N THR A 237 -19.24 13.15 -6.84
CA THR A 237 -18.95 13.09 -8.28
C THR A 237 -17.73 12.18 -8.51
N PRO A 238 -17.89 11.08 -9.29
CA PRO A 238 -16.77 10.25 -9.67
C PRO A 238 -15.84 11.02 -10.64
N VAL A 239 -14.53 10.98 -10.41
CA VAL A 239 -13.49 11.59 -11.26
C VAL A 239 -12.36 10.63 -11.62
#